data_AF-A0A7X7SD62-F1
#
_entry.id   AF-A0A7X7SD62-F1
#
_cell.length_a   1.000
_cell.length_b   1.000
_cell.length_c   1.000
_cell.angle_alpha   90.00
_cell.angle_beta   90.00
_cell.angle_gamma   90.00
#
_symmetry.space_group_name_H-M   'P 1'
#
loop_
_entity.id
_entity.type
_entity.pdbx_description
1 polymer ?
#
loop_
_entity_poly.entity_id
_entity_poly.type
_entity_poly.pdbx_seq_one_letter_code
_entity_poly.pdbx_strand_id
1 'polypeptide(L)'
;AAAKAQIQVLASALNTYRMQQGRYPSQQQGLDALVQKPAQEPIPSNYPDGGYLNSRTVPLDPWKRPYIYLIPGRQNENFEILSYGADGEPGGTGADADLSSTESP
;
A
#
# COMPACT_ATOMS: atom_id res chain seq x y z
N ALA A 1 14.00 9.01 -2.13
CA ALA A 1 12.78 9.80 -2.35
C ALA A 1 11.77 9.52 -1.23
N ALA A 2 10.99 10.52 -0.81
CA ALA A 2 9.96 10.34 0.22
C ALA A 2 8.96 9.23 -0.14
N ALA A 3 8.62 9.11 -1.43
CA ALA A 3 7.77 8.04 -1.95
C ALA A 3 8.27 6.63 -1.60
N LYS A 4 9.56 6.34 -1.82
CA LYS A 4 10.14 5.02 -1.50
C LYS A 4 10.02 4.70 0.00
N ALA A 5 10.23 5.68 0.87
CA ALA A 5 10.08 5.49 2.31
C ALA A 5 8.62 5.23 2.70
N GLN A 6 7.67 5.96 2.12
CA GLN A 6 6.24 5.74 2.34
C GLN A 6 5.79 4.36 1.84
N ILE A 7 6.26 3.91 0.67
CA ILE A 7 6.01 2.56 0.15
C ILE A 7 6.48 1.50 1.15
N GLN A 8 7.68 1.65 1.73
CA GLN A 8 8.20 0.71 2.73
C GLN A 8 7.35 0.69 4.01
N VAL A 9 6.87 1.84 4.48
CA VAL A 9 5.96 1.93 5.62
C VAL A 9 4.64 1.21 5.34
N LEU A 10 4.04 1.46 4.17
CA LEU A 10 2.79 0.81 3.75
C LEU A 10 2.97 -0.71 3.58
N ALA A 11 4.09 -1.16 2.99
CA ALA A 11 4.43 -2.57 2.85
C ALA A 11 4.58 -3.25 4.21
N SER A 12 5.25 -2.60 5.17
CA SER A 12 5.38 -3.09 6.54
C SER A 12 4.02 -3.23 7.23
N ALA A 13 3.14 -2.23 7.10
CA ALA A 13 1.79 -2.27 7.65
C ALA A 13 0.94 -3.39 7.04
N LEU A 14 1.03 -3.63 5.72
CA LEU A 14 0.38 -4.78 5.06
C LEU A 14 0.88 -6.11 5.59
N ASN A 15 2.18 -6.25 5.82
CA ASN A 15 2.76 -7.46 6.40
C ASN A 15 2.25 -7.70 7.83
N THR A 16 2.15 -6.65 8.66
CA THR A 16 1.57 -6.74 10.00
C THR A 16 0.07 -7.09 9.94
N TYR A 17 -0.68 -6.48 9.03
CA TYR A 17 -2.09 -6.82 8.79
C TYR A 17 -2.22 -8.32 8.47
N ARG A 18 -1.41 -8.84 7.54
CA ARG A 18 -1.41 -10.26 7.17
C ARG A 18 -1.02 -11.19 8.31
N MET A 19 -0.08 -10.79 9.15
CA MET A 19 0.32 -11.55 10.34
C MET A 19 -0.83 -11.67 11.36
N GLN A 20 -1.59 -10.60 11.59
CA GLN A 20 -2.66 -10.58 12.60
C GLN A 20 -4.00 -11.12 12.07
N GLN A 21 -4.33 -10.85 10.81
CA GLN A 21 -5.61 -11.23 10.19
C GLN A 21 -5.51 -12.50 9.34
N GLY A 22 -4.30 -13.05 9.17
CA GLY A 22 -4.01 -14.24 8.37
C GLY A 22 -4.05 -14.03 6.85
N ARG A 23 -4.35 -12.82 6.39
CA ARG A 23 -4.50 -12.47 4.96
C ARG A 23 -4.21 -10.98 4.77
N TYR A 24 -3.80 -10.58 3.57
CA TYR A 24 -3.76 -9.17 3.20
C TYR A 24 -5.19 -8.62 2.96
N PRO A 25 -5.37 -7.29 2.98
CA PRO A 25 -6.61 -6.66 2.51
C PRO A 25 -6.94 -7.08 1.08
N SER A 26 -8.23 -7.17 0.74
CA SER A 26 -8.64 -7.43 -0.64
C SER A 26 -8.41 -6.20 -1.52
N GLN A 27 -8.45 -6.39 -2.85
CA GLN A 27 -8.36 -5.28 -3.81
C GLN A 27 -9.42 -4.19 -3.57
N GLN A 28 -10.62 -4.59 -3.13
CA GLN A 28 -11.73 -3.66 -2.84
C GLN A 28 -11.55 -2.94 -1.50
N GLN A 29 -10.92 -3.60 -0.52
CA GLN A 29 -10.61 -3.00 0.78
C GLN A 29 -9.45 -2.01 0.67
N GLY A 30 -8.47 -2.30 -0.20
CA GLY A 30 -7.37 -1.41 -0.52
C GLY A 30 -6.47 -1.08 0.67
N LEU A 31 -5.71 0.01 0.53
CA LEU A 31 -4.86 0.53 1.60
C LEU A 31 -5.66 1.18 2.74
N ASP A 32 -6.92 1.53 2.51
CA ASP A 32 -7.80 2.06 3.56
C ASP A 32 -8.00 1.06 4.70
N ALA A 33 -7.89 -0.24 4.42
CA ALA A 33 -7.86 -1.28 5.44
C ALA A 33 -6.73 -1.12 6.47
N LEU A 34 -5.68 -0.36 6.15
CA LEU A 34 -4.57 -0.08 7.06
C LEU A 34 -4.87 1.04 8.07
N VAL A 35 -5.90 1.86 7.83
CA VAL A 35 -6.26 2.98 8.73
C VAL A 35 -7.65 2.83 9.32
N GLN A 36 -8.52 2.08 8.66
CA GLN A 36 -9.88 1.84 9.09
C GLN A 36 -10.22 0.36 8.97
N LYS A 37 -10.98 -0.15 9.93
CA LYS A 37 -11.54 -1.50 9.88
C LYS A 37 -12.41 -1.68 8.62
N PRO A 38 -12.11 -2.66 7.75
CA PRO A 38 -12.98 -2.97 6.62
C PRO A 38 -14.40 -3.33 7.06
N ALA A 39 -15.39 -2.76 6.37
CA ALA A 39 -16.80 -3.12 6.55
C ALA A 39 -17.27 -4.22 5.58
N GLN A 40 -16.47 -4.50 4.54
CA GLN A 40 -16.75 -5.52 3.53
C GLN A 40 -15.96 -6.79 3.84
N GLU A 41 -16.52 -7.95 3.47
CA GLU A 41 -15.85 -9.23 3.66
C GLU A 41 -14.54 -9.32 2.87
N PRO A 42 -13.50 -9.97 3.41
CA PRO A 42 -13.43 -10.57 4.75
C PRO A 42 -13.26 -9.50 5.84
N ILE A 43 -14.18 -9.47 6.81
CA ILE A 43 -14.15 -8.50 7.92
C ILE A 43 -13.18 -9.03 9.00
N PRO A 44 -12.11 -8.29 9.34
CA PRO A 44 -11.17 -8.72 10.37
C PRO A 44 -11.82 -8.74 11.76
N SER A 45 -11.75 -9.88 12.44
CA SER A 45 -12.33 -10.05 13.78
C SER A 45 -11.55 -9.31 14.86
N ASN A 46 -10.22 -9.25 14.75
CA ASN A 46 -9.33 -8.64 15.74
C ASN A 46 -8.58 -7.44 15.16
N TYR A 47 -9.33 -6.45 14.65
CA TYR A 47 -8.75 -5.24 14.09
C TYR A 47 -8.30 -4.27 15.21
N PRO A 48 -7.07 -3.74 15.18
CA PRO A 48 -6.60 -2.80 16.20
C PRO A 48 -7.35 -1.46 16.13
N ASP A 49 -7.74 -0.90 17.28
CA ASP A 49 -8.49 0.38 17.34
C ASP A 49 -7.75 1.56 16.67
N GLY A 50 -6.41 1.53 16.64
CA GLY A 50 -5.57 2.54 15.99
C GLY A 50 -5.23 2.27 14.52
N GLY A 51 -5.69 1.14 13.95
CA GLY A 51 -5.26 0.68 12.63
C GLY A 51 -3.80 0.19 12.62
N TYR A 52 -3.24 0.11 11.41
CA TYR A 52 -1.88 -0.36 11.13
C TYR A 52 -0.90 0.76 10.76
N LEU A 53 -1.38 1.99 10.63
CA LEU A 53 -0.55 3.18 10.40
C LEU A 53 -0.71 4.16 11.56
N ASN A 54 0.35 4.91 11.84
CA ASN A 54 0.30 6.00 12.83
C ASN A 54 -0.60 7.17 12.36
N SER A 55 -0.93 7.22 11.07
CA SER A 55 -1.83 8.20 10.48
C SER A 55 -3.25 7.65 10.39
N ARG A 56 -4.24 8.54 10.52
CA ARG A 56 -5.68 8.21 10.36
C ARG A 56 -6.12 8.13 8.89
N THR A 57 -5.25 8.52 7.97
CA THR A 57 -5.50 8.46 6.53
C THR A 57 -4.30 7.85 5.84
N VAL A 58 -4.55 7.12 4.75
CA VAL A 58 -3.48 6.62 3.89
C VAL A 58 -2.71 7.83 3.35
N PRO A 59 -1.37 7.89 3.51
CA PRO A 59 -0.59 8.97 2.95
C PRO A 59 -0.67 8.95 1.41
N LEU A 60 -0.74 10.13 0.81
CA LEU A 60 -0.52 10.30 -0.61
C LEU A 60 0.98 10.25 -0.92
N ASP A 61 1.30 9.95 -2.17
CA ASP A 61 2.67 10.08 -2.66
C ASP A 61 3.12 11.57 -2.70
N PRO A 62 4.41 11.87 -2.94
CA PRO A 62 4.93 13.23 -3.00
C PRO A 62 4.25 14.14 -4.03
N TRP A 63 3.58 13.54 -5.01
CA TRP A 63 2.86 14.23 -6.08
C TRP A 63 1.36 14.30 -5.81
N LYS A 64 0.95 14.02 -4.56
CA LYS A 64 -0.43 14.08 -4.06
C LYS A 64 -1.37 13.10 -4.75
N ARG A 65 -0.84 11.98 -5.24
CA ARG A 65 -1.63 10.90 -5.83
C ARG A 65 -1.76 9.73 -4.84
N PRO A 66 -2.87 8.99 -4.86
CA PRO A 66 -3.00 7.80 -4.05
C PRO A 66 -2.02 6.73 -4.52
N TYR A 67 -1.43 6.00 -3.57
CA TYR A 67 -0.68 4.80 -3.90
C TYR A 67 -1.61 3.74 -4.50
N ILE A 68 -1.10 3.04 -5.50
CA ILE A 68 -1.79 1.92 -6.12
C ILE A 68 -1.42 0.67 -5.35
N TYR A 69 -2.44 -0.07 -4.93
CA TYR A 69 -2.28 -1.36 -4.29
C TYR A 69 -2.77 -2.47 -5.21
N LEU A 70 -1.95 -3.50 -5.39
CA LEU A 70 -2.27 -4.67 -6.20
C LEU A 70 -2.17 -5.92 -5.34
N ILE A 71 -3.21 -6.75 -5.40
CA ILE A 71 -3.21 -8.09 -4.81
C ILE A 71 -3.92 -9.12 -5.72
N PRO A 72 -3.22 -10.19 -6.16
CA PRO A 72 -1.78 -10.43 -5.99
C PRO A 72 -0.93 -9.34 -6.66
N GLY A 73 0.30 -9.18 -6.18
CA GLY A 73 1.28 -8.27 -6.80
C GLY A 73 1.74 -8.80 -8.17
N ARG A 74 2.41 -7.94 -8.95
CA ARG A 74 3.07 -8.39 -10.19
C ARG A 74 4.27 -9.29 -9.84
N GLN A 75 4.78 -9.99 -10.85
CA GLN A 75 5.99 -10.83 -10.74
C GLN A 75 5.94 -11.93 -9.65
N ASN A 76 4.76 -12.47 -9.34
CA ASN A 76 4.50 -13.47 -8.29
C ASN A 76 4.66 -12.95 -6.85
N GLU A 77 4.65 -11.64 -6.65
CA GLU A 77 4.68 -11.05 -5.32
C GLU A 77 3.30 -11.16 -4.65
N ASN A 78 3.30 -11.30 -3.32
CA ASN A 78 2.05 -11.44 -2.56
C ASN A 78 1.15 -10.21 -2.70
N PHE A 79 1.77 -9.04 -2.79
CA PHE A 79 1.14 -7.76 -3.06
C PHE A 79 2.16 -6.82 -3.70
N GLU A 80 1.70 -5.71 -4.25
CA GLU A 80 2.56 -4.63 -4.71
C GLU A 80 1.96 -3.26 -4.37
N ILE A 81 2.82 -2.32 -4.03
CA ILE A 81 2.47 -0.91 -3.88
C ILE A 81 3.24 -0.11 -4.93
N LEU A 82 2.54 0.71 -5.71
CA LEU A 82 3.08 1.48 -6.82
C LEU A 82 2.74 2.98 -6.70
N SER A 83 3.67 3.84 -7.12
CA SER A 83 3.45 5.25 -7.46
C SER A 83 4.04 5.50 -8.83
N TYR A 84 3.31 6.16 -9.72
CA TYR A 84 3.70 6.43 -11.10
C TYR A 84 4.63 7.66 -11.24
N GLY A 85 5.32 8.08 -10.19
CA GLY A 85 6.19 9.26 -10.29
C GLY A 85 5.44 10.59 -10.46
N ALA A 86 6.15 11.61 -10.96
CA ALA A 86 5.64 12.98 -11.04
C ALA A 86 4.60 13.20 -12.15
N ASP A 87 4.83 12.62 -13.33
CA ASP A 87 3.87 12.59 -14.44
C ASP A 87 2.63 11.75 -14.11
N GLY A 88 2.81 10.78 -13.22
CA GLY A 88 1.86 9.78 -12.78
C GLY A 88 1.23 8.99 -13.91
N GLU A 89 2.07 8.69 -14.90
CA GLU A 89 1.84 7.74 -15.97
C GLU A 89 2.80 6.54 -15.79
N PRO A 90 2.46 5.34 -16.28
CA PRO A 90 3.36 4.21 -16.19
C PRO A 90 4.65 4.45 -16.97
N GLY A 91 5.79 4.24 -16.33
CA GLY A 91 7.11 4.29 -16.92
C GLY A 91 7.92 5.49 -16.44
N GLY A 92 8.35 6.34 -17.37
CA GLY A 92 9.12 7.55 -17.06
C GLY A 92 10.58 7.31 -16.64
N THR A 93 11.30 8.40 -16.37
CA THR A 93 12.68 8.38 -15.87
C THR A 93 12.90 9.49 -14.85
N GLY A 94 13.91 9.35 -13.99
CA GLY A 94 14.22 10.38 -13.00
C GLY A 94 13.07 10.59 -12.00
N ALA A 95 12.45 11.76 -11.99
CA ALA A 95 11.32 12.08 -11.12
C ALA A 95 9.99 11.47 -11.60
N ASP A 96 9.91 11.14 -12.90
CA ASP A 96 8.76 10.52 -13.55
C ASP A 96 8.83 8.99 -13.48
N ALA A 97 9.93 8.44 -12.96
CA ALA A 97 10.08 6.99 -12.86
C ALA A 97 9.07 6.39 -11.89
N ASP A 98 8.42 5.31 -12.32
CA ASP A 98 7.63 4.42 -11.47
C ASP A 98 8.42 4.00 -10.22
N LEU A 99 7.71 3.89 -9.09
CA LEU A 99 8.24 3.43 -7.83
C LEU A 99 7.38 2.29 -7.31
N SER A 100 7.95 1.09 -7.24
CA SER A 100 7.27 -0.10 -6.73
C SER A 100 7.90 -0.65 -5.44
N SER A 101 7.10 -1.30 -4.60
CA SER A 101 7.57 -2.11 -3.47
C SER A 101 8.37 -3.34 -3.89
N THR A 102 8.23 -3.78 -5.14
CA THR A 102 8.87 -4.99 -5.68
C THR A 102 10.09 -4.68 -6.53
N GLU A 103 10.34 -3.40 -6.84
CA GLU A 103 11.53 -2.99 -7.55
C GLU A 103 12.73 -3.14 -6.61
N SER A 104 13.66 -4.04 -6.97
CA SER A 104 14.92 -4.17 -6.25
C SER A 104 15.74 -2.89 -6.39
N PRO A 105 16.46 -2.45 -5.33
CA PRO A 105 17.34 -1.28 -5.42
C PRO A 105 18.48 -1.43 -6.44
#